data_AF-A0A7S1Z4W6-F1
#
_entry.id   AF-A0A7S1Z4W6-F1
#
_cell.length_a   1.000
_cell.length_b   1.000
_cell.length_c   1.000
_cell.angle_alpha   90.00
_cell.angle_beta   90.00
_cell.angle_gamma   90.00
#
_symmetry.space_group_name_H-M   'P 1'
#
loop_
_entity.id
_entity.type
_entity.pdbx_description
1 polymer ?
#
loop_
_entity_poly.entity_id
_entity_poly.type
_entity_poly.pdbx_seq_one_letter_code
_entity_poly.pdbx_strand_id
1 'polypeptide(L)'
;LVWISKEDRLNVSITDEKHFLQRYALAVLFHSTSGLISWTNRSGFLSDRNECEWNILGEGEQRQGVICDDEKEVVGIHLESINLTGTLPGPELMAFPQLISLQLASNQLHGPIPNELTALSFLKRISLRDNSLSGSIIDNVGMLGILESLDLA
;
A
#
# COMPACT_ATOMS: atom_id res chain seq x y z
N LEU A 1 3.17 16.38 -3.43
CA LEU A 1 3.76 17.16 -4.56
C LEU A 1 5.20 17.66 -4.29
N VAL A 2 5.51 18.26 -3.14
CA VAL A 2 6.89 18.79 -2.88
C VAL A 2 7.95 17.69 -2.75
N TRP A 3 7.64 16.59 -2.06
CA TRP A 3 8.59 15.48 -1.90
C TRP A 3 8.99 14.85 -3.24
N ILE A 4 8.02 14.46 -4.07
CA ILE A 4 8.32 13.78 -5.34
C ILE A 4 9.06 14.66 -6.37
N SER A 5 8.89 15.98 -6.29
CA SER A 5 9.56 16.93 -7.21
C SER A 5 10.95 17.38 -6.76
N LYS A 6 11.36 17.11 -5.52
CA LYS A 6 12.62 17.62 -4.96
C LYS A 6 13.44 16.60 -4.17
N GLU A 7 12.80 15.58 -3.63
CA GLU A 7 13.39 14.62 -2.67
C GLU A 7 13.31 13.17 -3.17
N ASP A 8 12.52 12.90 -4.20
CA ASP A 8 12.51 11.58 -4.82
C ASP A 8 13.83 11.30 -5.55
N ARG A 9 14.42 10.14 -5.25
CA ARG A 9 15.75 9.77 -5.72
C ARG A 9 15.78 9.14 -7.11
N LEU A 10 14.65 8.62 -7.58
CA LEU A 10 14.54 8.04 -8.93
C LEU A 10 14.37 9.14 -10.00
N ASN A 11 14.05 10.38 -9.58
CA ASN A 11 13.85 11.54 -10.48
C ASN A 11 12.86 11.21 -11.61
N VAL A 12 11.70 10.67 -11.23
CA VAL A 12 10.65 10.20 -12.15
C VAL A 12 10.20 11.33 -13.08
N SER A 13 10.11 11.04 -14.39
CA SER A 13 9.60 12.00 -15.36
C SER A 13 8.13 12.30 -15.11
N ILE A 14 7.74 13.58 -15.13
CA ILE A 14 6.34 14.02 -15.03
C ILE A 14 5.49 13.49 -16.20
N THR A 15 6.13 13.07 -17.30
CA THR A 15 5.43 12.46 -18.46
C THR A 15 4.97 11.03 -18.20
N ASP A 16 5.44 10.39 -17.13
CA ASP A 16 5.05 9.05 -16.71
C ASP A 16 4.11 9.13 -15.50
N GLU A 17 2.88 9.55 -15.77
CA GLU A 17 1.88 9.89 -14.75
C GLU A 17 1.55 8.70 -13.84
N LYS A 18 1.52 7.47 -14.39
CA LYS A 18 1.22 6.26 -13.63
C LYS A 18 2.28 5.99 -12.57
N HIS A 19 3.53 5.87 -12.98
CA HIS A 19 4.65 5.64 -12.06
C HIS A 19 4.79 6.75 -11.03
N PHE A 20 4.59 8.01 -11.46
CA PHE A 20 4.61 9.15 -10.56
C PHE A 20 3.56 9.04 -9.44
N LEU A 21 2.31 8.74 -9.78
CA LEU A 21 1.22 8.65 -8.80
C LEU A 21 1.39 7.48 -7.84
N GLN A 22 1.76 6.29 -8.35
CA GLN A 22 1.98 5.11 -7.51
C GLN A 22 3.10 5.36 -6.49
N ARG A 23 4.21 5.93 -6.96
CA ARG A 23 5.37 6.22 -6.13
C ARG A 23 5.07 7.30 -5.09
N TYR A 24 4.31 8.33 -5.46
CA TYR A 24 3.82 9.33 -4.50
C TYR A 24 2.95 8.68 -3.42
N ALA A 25 1.98 7.86 -3.80
CA ALA A 25 1.08 7.21 -2.86
C ALA A 25 1.81 6.25 -1.92
N LEU A 26 2.77 5.47 -2.43
CA LEU A 26 3.61 4.61 -1.59
C LEU A 26 4.49 5.42 -0.63
N ALA A 27 4.96 6.60 -1.05
CA ALA A 27 5.71 7.49 -0.16
C ALA A 27 4.83 8.07 0.96
N VAL A 28 3.59 8.47 0.64
CA VAL A 28 2.63 8.90 1.66
C VAL A 28 2.30 7.76 2.62
N LEU A 29 2.07 6.55 2.11
CA LEU A 29 1.88 5.36 2.96
C LEU A 29 3.08 5.13 3.88
N PHE A 30 4.30 5.21 3.35
CA PHE A 30 5.52 5.08 4.15
C PHE A 30 5.57 6.12 5.28
N HIS A 31 5.26 7.38 4.99
CA HIS A 31 5.31 8.44 6.01
C HIS A 31 4.14 8.37 7.00
N SER A 32 2.91 8.11 6.54
CA SER A 32 1.71 8.04 7.39
C SER A 32 1.73 6.84 8.34
N THR A 33 2.53 5.83 8.02
CA THR A 33 2.72 4.62 8.82
C THR A 33 4.09 4.57 9.52
N SER A 34 4.72 5.73 9.72
CA SER A 34 5.96 5.89 10.50
C SER A 34 7.17 5.12 9.98
N GLY A 35 7.32 5.02 8.65
CA GLY A 35 8.41 4.30 7.96
C GLY A 35 9.83 4.70 8.36
N LEU A 36 10.03 5.93 8.81
CA LEU A 36 11.33 6.41 9.27
C LEU A 36 11.71 5.89 10.67
N ILE A 37 10.74 5.47 11.47
CA ILE A 37 10.90 5.25 12.91
C ILE A 37 10.55 3.81 13.31
N SER A 38 9.41 3.29 12.84
CA SER A 38 8.81 2.07 13.39
C SER A 38 9.04 0.83 12.52
N TRP A 39 9.19 0.99 11.20
CA TRP A 39 9.28 -0.16 10.29
C TRP A 39 10.52 -1.01 10.58
N THR A 40 10.31 -2.31 10.82
CA THR A 40 11.38 -3.25 11.19
C THR A 40 12.30 -3.58 10.02
N ASN A 41 11.77 -3.58 8.79
CA ASN A 41 12.55 -3.69 7.55
C ASN A 41 11.92 -2.79 6.48
N ARG A 42 12.70 -1.81 6.01
CA ARG A 42 12.30 -0.81 5.01
C ARG A 42 13.22 -0.83 3.79
N SER A 43 13.95 -1.92 3.60
CA SER A 43 14.94 -2.04 2.54
C SER A 43 14.28 -1.74 1.18
N GLY A 44 14.90 -0.87 0.40
CA GLY A 44 14.39 -0.47 -0.92
C GLY A 44 13.32 0.63 -0.91
N PHE A 45 12.54 0.82 0.16
CA PHE A 45 11.54 1.89 0.21
C PHE A 45 12.18 3.28 0.10
N LEU A 46 11.58 4.14 -0.74
CA LEU A 46 12.09 5.48 -1.07
C LEU A 46 13.53 5.50 -1.61
N SER A 47 14.03 4.36 -2.09
CA SER A 47 15.33 4.29 -2.78
C SER A 47 15.22 4.87 -4.19
N ASP A 48 16.35 4.97 -4.87
CA ASP A 48 16.44 5.30 -6.29
C ASP A 48 15.96 4.18 -7.23
N ARG A 49 15.54 3.03 -6.70
CA ARG A 49 14.97 1.94 -7.50
C ARG A 49 13.52 2.20 -7.86
N ASN A 50 13.05 1.53 -8.92
CA ASN A 50 11.64 1.50 -9.27
C ASN A 50 10.81 0.97 -8.09
N GLU A 51 9.61 1.51 -7.89
CA GLU A 51 8.75 1.11 -6.79
C GLU A 51 8.36 -0.37 -6.83
N CYS A 52 8.31 -0.97 -8.03
CA CYS A 52 8.13 -2.41 -8.21
C CYS A 52 9.33 -3.26 -7.76
N GLU A 53 10.40 -2.64 -7.27
CA GLU A 53 11.56 -3.29 -6.64
C GLU A 53 11.63 -2.99 -5.14
N TRP A 54 10.64 -2.29 -4.57
CA TRP A 54 10.57 -2.01 -3.13
C TRP A 54 10.08 -3.23 -2.36
N ASN A 55 10.92 -4.26 -2.36
CA ASN A 55 10.68 -5.54 -1.70
C ASN A 55 11.43 -5.61 -0.37
N ILE A 56 10.75 -6.12 0.64
CA ILE A 56 11.25 -6.27 2.00
C ILE A 56 11.93 -7.63 2.16
N LEU A 57 11.31 -8.70 1.66
CA LEU A 57 11.80 -10.09 1.71
C LEU A 57 11.23 -10.94 0.56
N GLY A 58 11.97 -12.00 0.20
CA GLY A 58 11.48 -13.14 -0.60
C GLY A 58 11.59 -13.01 -2.13
N GLU A 59 11.54 -14.17 -2.79
CA GLU A 59 11.29 -14.35 -4.23
C GLU A 59 10.05 -15.25 -4.40
N GLY A 60 9.29 -15.10 -5.49
CA GLY A 60 8.09 -15.91 -5.74
C GLY A 60 6.89 -15.56 -4.85
N GLU A 61 6.15 -16.56 -4.38
CA GLU A 61 4.87 -16.40 -3.66
C GLU A 61 5.00 -15.80 -2.25
N GLN A 62 6.20 -15.80 -1.66
CA GLN A 62 6.46 -15.21 -0.33
C GLN A 62 7.01 -13.78 -0.41
N ARG A 63 6.87 -13.14 -1.57
CA ARG A 63 7.37 -11.79 -1.80
C ARG A 63 6.57 -10.79 -0.95
N GLN A 64 7.30 -10.11 -0.07
CA GLN A 64 6.80 -9.03 0.78
C GLN A 64 7.31 -7.69 0.27
N GLY A 65 6.46 -6.66 0.32
CA GLY A 65 6.71 -5.32 -0.20
C GLY A 65 5.70 -4.94 -1.29
N VAL A 66 6.17 -4.24 -2.32
CA VAL A 66 5.37 -3.80 -3.45
C VAL A 66 5.39 -4.84 -4.57
N ILE A 67 4.21 -5.28 -4.97
CA ILE A 67 4.00 -6.26 -6.04
C ILE A 67 3.42 -5.53 -7.24
N CYS A 68 4.07 -5.70 -8.39
CA CYS A 68 3.58 -5.17 -9.66
C CYS A 68 3.35 -6.28 -10.67
N ASP A 69 2.50 -6.00 -11.65
CA ASP A 69 2.31 -6.85 -12.83
C ASP A 69 3.39 -6.59 -13.92
N ASP A 70 3.20 -7.21 -15.09
CA ASP A 70 4.09 -7.08 -16.24
C ASP A 70 4.09 -5.66 -16.83
N GLU A 71 3.00 -4.92 -16.66
CA GLU A 71 2.86 -3.51 -17.07
C GLU A 71 3.41 -2.52 -16.03
N LYS A 72 3.97 -3.04 -14.92
CA LYS A 72 4.53 -2.27 -13.80
C LYS A 72 3.48 -1.46 -13.03
N GLU A 73 2.22 -1.89 -13.06
CA GLU A 73 1.17 -1.36 -12.18
C GLU A 73 1.19 -2.08 -10.83
N VAL A 74 1.00 -1.34 -9.74
CA VAL A 74 0.98 -1.92 -8.39
C VAL A 74 -0.32 -2.71 -8.21
N VAL A 75 -0.18 -4.03 -8.10
CA VAL A 75 -1.28 -4.97 -7.90
C VAL A 75 -1.32 -5.55 -6.49
N GLY A 76 -0.25 -5.38 -5.71
CA GLY A 76 -0.22 -5.84 -4.32
C GLY A 76 0.65 -5.00 -3.41
N ILE A 77 0.19 -4.80 -2.19
CA ILE A 77 0.95 -4.19 -1.09
C ILE A 77 0.91 -5.16 0.07
N HIS A 78 2.04 -5.82 0.32
CA HIS A 78 2.19 -6.84 1.37
C HIS A 78 3.20 -6.33 2.40
N LEU A 79 2.72 -5.84 3.53
CA LEU A 79 3.51 -5.21 4.60
C LEU A 79 3.08 -5.72 5.97
N GLU A 80 2.82 -7.02 6.08
CA GLU A 80 2.43 -7.71 7.30
C GLU A 80 3.59 -7.80 8.30
N SER A 81 3.32 -7.66 9.60
CA SER A 81 4.32 -7.91 10.65
C SER A 81 5.62 -7.09 10.55
N ILE A 82 5.55 -5.84 10.05
CA ILE A 82 6.72 -4.96 9.95
C ILE A 82 6.69 -3.76 10.90
N ASN A 83 5.84 -3.76 11.94
CA ASN A 83 5.65 -2.66 12.89
C ASN A 83 5.19 -1.34 12.22
N LEU A 84 4.25 -1.42 11.28
CA LEU A 84 3.56 -0.22 10.80
C LEU A 84 2.80 0.45 11.96
N THR A 85 2.96 1.76 12.16
CA THR A 85 2.24 2.54 13.17
C THR A 85 1.68 3.82 12.56
N GLY A 86 0.45 4.21 12.86
CA GLY A 86 -0.18 5.39 12.28
C GLY A 86 -1.47 5.05 11.54
N THR A 87 -1.81 5.82 10.50
CA THR A 87 -3.09 5.69 9.78
C THR A 87 -2.90 5.34 8.31
N LEU A 88 -3.90 4.71 7.70
CA LEU A 88 -3.94 4.45 6.26
C LEU A 88 -4.33 5.73 5.48
N PRO A 89 -3.59 6.11 4.42
CA PRO A 89 -3.90 7.28 3.62
C PRO A 89 -4.92 6.92 2.53
N GLY A 90 -6.21 6.98 2.87
CA GLY A 90 -7.32 6.59 1.98
C GLY A 90 -7.24 7.18 0.56
N PRO A 91 -7.14 8.51 0.40
CA PRO A 91 -7.10 9.14 -0.91
C PRO A 91 -5.93 8.65 -1.78
N GLU A 92 -4.76 8.45 -1.19
CA GLU A 92 -3.58 7.96 -1.90
C GLU A 92 -3.67 6.48 -2.29
N LEU A 93 -4.40 5.65 -1.54
CA LEU A 93 -4.65 4.25 -1.93
C LEU A 93 -5.42 4.16 -3.26
N MET A 94 -6.17 5.20 -3.65
CA MET A 94 -6.83 5.26 -4.97
C MET A 94 -5.85 5.41 -6.14
N ALA A 95 -4.58 5.70 -5.88
CA ALA A 95 -3.53 5.72 -6.93
C ALA A 95 -3.16 4.32 -7.44
N PHE A 96 -3.76 3.25 -6.88
CA PHE A 96 -3.55 1.86 -7.28
C PHE A 96 -4.84 1.25 -7.85
N PRO A 97 -5.31 1.69 -9.03
CA PRO A 97 -6.58 1.22 -9.59
C PRO A 97 -6.59 -0.29 -9.88
N GLN A 98 -5.41 -0.89 -10.10
CA GLN A 98 -5.23 -2.33 -10.33
C GLN A 98 -4.95 -3.13 -9.04
N LEU A 99 -5.12 -2.54 -7.85
CA LEU A 99 -4.78 -3.24 -6.61
C LEU A 99 -5.66 -4.48 -6.40
N ILE A 100 -5.04 -5.64 -6.32
CA ILE A 100 -5.68 -6.95 -6.13
C ILE A 100 -5.59 -7.40 -4.67
N SER A 101 -4.47 -7.10 -4.00
CA SER A 101 -4.17 -7.63 -2.67
C SER A 101 -3.59 -6.55 -1.75
N LEU A 102 -4.24 -6.34 -0.61
CA LEU A 102 -3.76 -5.48 0.46
C LEU A 102 -3.59 -6.30 1.75
N GLN A 103 -2.35 -6.57 2.12
CA GLN A 103 -2.01 -7.39 3.29
C GLN A 103 -1.21 -6.55 4.28
N LEU A 104 -1.84 -6.12 5.37
CA LEU A 104 -1.26 -5.27 6.41
C LEU A 104 -1.44 -5.87 7.80
N ALA A 105 -1.70 -7.18 7.87
CA ALA A 105 -1.94 -7.91 9.10
C ALA A 105 -0.81 -7.78 10.12
N SER A 106 -1.14 -7.89 11.40
CA SER A 106 -0.18 -7.97 12.51
C SER A 106 0.74 -6.75 12.57
N ASN A 107 0.12 -5.57 12.56
CA ASN A 107 0.79 -4.28 12.70
C ASN A 107 0.14 -3.47 13.84
N GLN A 108 0.53 -2.20 14.00
CA GLN A 108 0.01 -1.29 15.01
C GLN A 108 -0.70 -0.09 14.37
N LEU A 109 -1.34 -0.31 13.21
CA LEU A 109 -2.14 0.70 12.54
C LEU A 109 -3.36 1.04 13.39
N HIS A 110 -3.78 2.30 13.37
CA HIS A 110 -4.90 2.80 14.12
C HIS A 110 -5.72 3.82 13.31
N GLY A 111 -6.85 4.25 13.86
CA GLY A 111 -7.78 5.14 13.15
C GLY A 111 -8.70 4.37 12.20
N PRO A 112 -9.52 5.08 11.42
CA PRO A 112 -10.56 4.45 10.62
C PRO A 112 -9.98 3.66 9.43
N ILE A 113 -10.62 2.55 9.08
CA ILE A 113 -10.48 1.91 7.77
C ILE A 113 -11.00 2.90 6.71
N PRO A 114 -10.19 3.32 5.71
CA PRO A 114 -10.64 4.27 4.71
C PRO A 114 -11.74 3.70 3.82
N ASN A 115 -12.81 4.48 3.60
CA ASN A 115 -13.91 4.09 2.73
C ASN A 115 -13.48 4.01 1.25
N GLU A 116 -12.42 4.72 0.87
CA GLU A 116 -11.82 4.68 -0.46
C GLU A 116 -11.38 3.27 -0.87
N LEU A 117 -11.12 2.36 0.09
CA LEU A 117 -10.82 0.97 -0.20
C LEU A 117 -11.94 0.29 -0.98
N THR A 118 -13.22 0.67 -0.79
CA THR A 118 -14.34 0.07 -1.53
C THR A 118 -14.48 0.58 -2.95
N ALA A 119 -13.74 1.63 -3.33
CA ALA A 119 -13.67 2.10 -4.71
C ALA A 119 -12.66 1.31 -5.57
N LEU A 120 -11.80 0.51 -4.95
CA LEU A 120 -10.81 -0.32 -5.64
C LEU A 120 -11.46 -1.60 -6.14
N SER A 121 -12.09 -1.53 -7.31
CA SER A 121 -12.93 -2.59 -7.90
C SER A 121 -12.21 -3.90 -8.18
N PHE A 122 -10.87 -3.90 -8.22
CA PHE A 122 -10.05 -5.09 -8.44
C PHE A 122 -9.58 -5.79 -7.15
N LEU A 123 -9.87 -5.23 -5.97
CA LEU A 123 -9.47 -5.84 -4.71
C LEU A 123 -10.16 -7.19 -4.50
N LYS A 124 -9.33 -8.22 -4.35
CA LYS A 124 -9.75 -9.60 -4.07
C LYS A 124 -9.41 -10.02 -2.65
N ARG A 125 -8.32 -9.52 -2.10
CA ARG A 125 -7.83 -9.93 -0.78
C ARG A 125 -7.47 -8.72 0.07
N ILE A 126 -8.11 -8.62 1.22
CA ILE A 126 -7.82 -7.60 2.22
C ILE A 126 -7.56 -8.31 3.54
N SER A 127 -6.39 -8.08 4.14
CA SER A 127 -6.08 -8.51 5.50
C SER A 127 -5.57 -7.33 6.33
N LEU A 128 -6.36 -6.93 7.31
CA LEU A 128 -6.09 -5.85 8.26
C LEU A 128 -6.11 -6.33 9.71
N ARG A 129 -6.28 -7.65 9.93
CA ARG A 129 -6.30 -8.30 11.24
C ARG A 129 -5.11 -7.92 12.12
N ASP A 130 -5.25 -8.11 13.43
CA ASP A 130 -4.19 -7.82 14.40
C ASP A 130 -3.65 -6.37 14.25
N ASN A 131 -4.56 -5.39 14.12
CA ASN A 131 -4.27 -3.95 14.16
C ASN A 131 -5.23 -3.27 15.17
N SER A 132 -5.03 -1.97 15.43
CA SER A 132 -5.91 -1.13 16.25
C SER A 132 -6.86 -0.25 15.39
N LEU A 133 -7.25 -0.74 14.21
CA LEU A 133 -8.10 0.01 13.28
C LEU A 133 -9.55 0.06 13.79
N SER A 134 -10.23 1.14 13.45
CA SER A 134 -11.64 1.38 13.79
C SER A 134 -12.49 1.58 12.53
N GLY A 135 -13.80 1.70 12.70
CA GLY A 135 -14.72 1.75 11.56
C GLY A 135 -14.94 0.37 10.94
N SER A 136 -15.72 0.36 9.86
CA SER A 136 -16.13 -0.88 9.20
C SER A 136 -16.27 -0.63 7.71
N ILE A 137 -15.83 -1.59 6.91
CA ILE A 137 -16.05 -1.58 5.45
C ILE A 137 -17.39 -2.22 5.07
N ILE A 138 -18.13 -2.79 6.04
CA ILE A 138 -19.31 -3.65 5.81
C ILE A 138 -20.39 -2.93 5.00
N ASP A 139 -20.63 -1.64 5.26
CA ASP A 139 -21.70 -0.90 4.58
C ASP A 139 -21.47 -0.79 3.06
N ASN A 140 -20.21 -0.82 2.62
CA ASN A 140 -19.81 -0.64 1.23
C ASN A 140 -19.09 -1.87 0.66
N VAL A 141 -18.98 -2.98 1.40
CA VAL A 141 -18.25 -4.18 0.95
C VAL A 141 -18.83 -4.77 -0.34
N GLY A 142 -20.14 -4.59 -0.57
CA GLY A 142 -20.81 -5.01 -1.79
C GLY A 142 -20.32 -4.29 -3.06
N MET A 143 -19.61 -3.16 -2.93
CA MET A 143 -18.94 -2.50 -4.06
C MET A 143 -17.70 -3.26 -4.52
N LEU A 144 -17.10 -4.07 -3.65
CA LEU A 144 -15.98 -4.96 -3.97
C LEU A 144 -16.52 -6.27 -4.58
N GLY A 145 -17.09 -6.16 -5.78
CA GLY A 145 -17.85 -7.25 -6.42
C GLY A 145 -17.05 -8.54 -6.71
N ILE A 146 -15.73 -8.50 -6.59
CA ILE A 146 -14.83 -9.65 -6.79
C ILE A 146 -14.04 -10.02 -5.53
N LEU A 147 -14.43 -9.50 -4.36
CA LEU A 147 -13.74 -9.78 -3.10
C LEU A 147 -13.83 -11.28 -2.76
N GLU A 148 -12.67 -11.91 -2.61
CA GLU A 148 -12.54 -13.34 -2.29
C GLU A 148 -12.24 -13.56 -0.80
N SER A 149 -11.51 -12.63 -0.17
CA SER A 149 -11.10 -12.72 1.24
C SER A 149 -11.07 -11.35 1.90
N LEU A 150 -11.71 -11.25 3.08
CA LEU A 150 -11.70 -10.07 3.94
C LEU A 150 -11.43 -10.50 5.39
N ASP A 151 -10.30 -10.07 5.94
CA ASP A 151 -9.91 -10.34 7.33
C ASP A 151 -9.65 -9.02 8.07
N LEU A 152 -10.43 -8.75 9.12
CA LEU A 152 -10.43 -7.48 9.86
C LEU A 152 -10.20 -7.62 11.37
N ALA A 153 -10.18 -8.84 11.91
CA ALA A 153 -10.23 -9.08 13.36
C ALA A 153 -8.85 -9.40 13.94
#